data_AF-A0A1S3V8F7-F1
#
_entry.id   AF-A0A1S3V8F7-F1
#
_cell.length_a   1.000
_cell.length_b   1.000
_cell.length_c   1.000
_cell.angle_alpha   90.00
_cell.angle_beta   90.00
_cell.angle_gamma   90.00
#
_symmetry.space_group_name_H-M   'P 1'
#
loop_
_entity.id
_entity.type
_entity.pdbx_description
1 polymer ?
#
loop_
_entity_poly.entity_id
_entity_poly.type
_entity_poly.pdbx_seq_one_letter_code
_entity_poly.pdbx_strand_id
1 'polypeptide(L)'
;MHLQQMSELKRGHGHAAIRSRAMPFRALTVTASLRRSLRCLHLSFCSFSLSKPQFSANCHDFLPWLERKADSAVSSSLFIGKSSYGRSLFASKTIQTGDCILKVPYRVQITADNLPPEIKSLIGEEVGDIAKLAIVILIEKKMGQGSEWHPYISRLPQQGEQHNTVFWNESELELIRPSSVYQETIDHKSQIEKDFLTIKRVFESFHLSFEDFTFKDFMHACTLVGSRAWGSTKGLALIPFADFLNHDGLSEAIVMSDDDKQCSEIIADRDYAPGEQVKVQFDVPKHDPLHDMKLELLQRNIVPHPEDMEDLTYPANTFSIKEVKSDRGKGKGLPQSLRALARVLSCTTSQELDDLVEEATQNDGRLARRPLKDISKEIEAHLMLLSVFIQLIEERNAIIMSLGSCHSPLLCERLAVRRIMAQDLLHGELRILKSASAWLENYCVSLT
;
A
#
# COMPACT_ATOMS: atom_id res chain seq x y z
N MET A 1 11.26 -24.05 -49.36
CA MET A 1 10.44 -25.28 -49.34
C MET A 1 11.00 -26.18 -48.25
N HIS A 2 10.12 -26.73 -47.43
CA HIS A 2 10.32 -27.45 -46.18
C HIS A 2 11.44 -28.52 -46.09
N LEU A 3 11.96 -28.63 -44.85
CA LEU A 3 12.25 -29.83 -44.04
C LEU A 3 13.58 -30.62 -44.17
N GLN A 4 14.12 -30.86 -42.96
CA GLN A 4 14.77 -32.07 -42.41
C GLN A 4 16.31 -32.21 -42.33
N GLN A 5 16.71 -32.45 -41.07
CA GLN A 5 17.76 -33.34 -40.55
C GLN A 5 19.24 -33.00 -40.74
N MET A 6 19.95 -32.84 -39.62
CA MET A 6 21.15 -33.62 -39.32
C MET A 6 21.28 -33.87 -37.81
N SER A 7 21.45 -35.14 -37.47
CA SER A 7 21.59 -35.73 -36.15
C SER A 7 23.05 -35.88 -35.72
N GLU A 8 23.27 -35.74 -34.41
CA GLU A 8 24.23 -36.45 -33.53
C GLU A 8 25.74 -36.51 -33.87
N LEU A 9 26.58 -36.10 -32.90
CA LEU A 9 27.68 -36.96 -32.42
C LEU A 9 28.16 -36.58 -30.98
N LYS A 10 27.89 -37.51 -30.05
CA LYS A 10 28.74 -38.04 -28.96
C LYS A 10 29.18 -37.18 -27.74
N ARG A 11 28.49 -37.47 -26.62
CA ARG A 11 28.95 -38.09 -25.34
C ARG A 11 30.31 -37.71 -24.74
N GLY A 12 30.27 -37.31 -23.45
CA GLY A 12 31.38 -37.39 -22.51
C GLY A 12 31.04 -37.02 -21.06
N HIS A 13 30.47 -37.96 -20.29
CA HIS A 13 30.59 -38.24 -18.84
C HIS A 13 30.74 -37.11 -17.79
N GLY A 14 29.90 -37.16 -16.75
CA GLY A 14 30.23 -36.60 -15.43
C GLY A 14 29.06 -36.52 -14.44
N HIS A 15 28.76 -37.62 -13.76
CA HIS A 15 27.93 -37.62 -12.55
C HIS A 15 28.58 -36.78 -11.43
N ALA A 16 27.88 -35.79 -10.89
CA ALA A 16 28.10 -35.31 -9.53
C ALA A 16 26.79 -34.74 -8.97
N ALA A 17 26.14 -35.52 -8.11
CA ALA A 17 25.05 -35.07 -7.26
C ALA A 17 25.60 -34.09 -6.23
N ILE A 18 25.17 -32.83 -6.25
CA ILE A 18 25.42 -31.88 -5.17
C ILE A 18 24.15 -31.79 -4.32
N ARG A 19 24.20 -32.50 -3.19
CA ARG A 19 23.34 -32.28 -2.03
C ARG A 19 23.50 -30.82 -1.58
N SER A 20 22.47 -30.01 -1.74
CA SER A 20 22.34 -28.75 -1.02
C SER A 20 22.04 -29.08 0.45
N ARG A 21 23.09 -29.01 1.29
CA ARG A 21 22.97 -28.97 2.74
C ARG A 21 22.35 -27.63 3.11
N ALA A 22 21.09 -27.65 3.54
CA ALA A 22 20.55 -26.58 4.36
C ALA A 22 21.34 -26.54 5.68
N MET A 23 22.00 -25.41 5.95
CA MET A 23 22.49 -25.03 7.27
C MET A 23 21.77 -23.74 7.68
N PRO A 24 21.32 -23.65 8.95
CA PRO A 24 20.44 -22.59 9.40
C PRO A 24 21.21 -21.27 9.56
N PHE A 25 20.67 -20.19 9.01
CA PHE A 25 21.18 -18.85 9.28
C PHE A 25 20.89 -18.49 10.75
N ARG A 26 21.96 -18.46 11.55
CA ARG A 26 21.98 -17.88 12.89
C ARG A 26 21.68 -16.38 12.80
N ALA A 27 20.70 -15.93 13.58
CA ALA A 27 20.49 -14.52 13.89
C ALA A 27 21.74 -13.96 14.57
N LEU A 28 22.39 -12.98 13.95
CA LEU A 28 23.43 -12.17 14.56
C LEU A 28 22.76 -10.96 15.23
N THR A 29 22.71 -11.02 16.55
CA THR A 29 22.44 -9.88 17.44
C THR A 29 23.57 -8.86 17.28
N VAL A 30 23.23 -7.62 16.90
CA VAL A 30 24.15 -6.48 17.05
C VAL A 30 23.49 -5.47 17.96
N THR A 31 24.16 -5.29 19.09
CA THR A 31 23.86 -4.40 20.20
C THR A 31 23.92 -2.93 19.82
N ALA A 32 23.09 -2.16 20.52
CA ALA A 32 22.94 -0.70 20.50
C ALA A 32 24.24 0.12 20.42
N SER A 33 24.19 1.21 19.64
CA SER A 33 24.83 2.51 19.94
C SER A 33 24.69 3.44 18.73
N LEU A 34 23.86 4.48 18.83
CA LEU A 34 24.20 5.88 18.51
C LEU A 34 22.97 6.78 18.63
N ARG A 35 22.78 7.31 19.86
CA ARG A 35 22.07 8.58 20.07
C ARG A 35 22.84 9.69 19.36
N ARG A 36 22.20 10.41 18.42
CA ARG A 36 22.31 11.88 18.33
C ARG A 36 21.36 12.48 17.27
N SER A 37 20.64 13.51 17.74
CA SER A 37 20.06 14.62 16.99
C SER A 37 18.72 14.40 16.28
N LEU A 38 17.66 14.16 17.08
CA LEU A 38 16.28 14.46 16.68
C LEU A 38 16.04 15.97 16.76
N ARG A 39 16.05 16.64 15.61
CA ARG A 39 15.25 17.84 15.37
C ARG A 39 14.44 17.57 14.11
N CYS A 40 13.31 16.89 14.27
CA CYS A 40 12.35 16.73 13.19
C CYS A 40 11.35 17.87 13.29
N LEU A 41 11.24 18.62 12.19
CA LEU A 41 10.27 19.69 12.02
C LEU A 41 8.86 19.13 12.19
N HIS A 42 8.12 19.77 13.09
CA HIS A 42 6.74 19.48 13.44
C HIS A 42 5.87 19.62 12.18
N LEU A 43 5.55 18.50 11.53
CA LEU A 43 4.45 18.46 10.57
C LEU A 43 3.19 18.70 11.38
N SER A 44 2.66 19.91 11.27
CA SER A 44 1.40 20.31 11.89
C SER A 44 0.25 19.59 11.18
N PHE A 45 0.02 18.33 11.55
CA PHE A 45 -1.30 17.75 11.40
C PHE A 45 -2.25 18.64 12.20
N CYS A 46 -3.37 19.03 11.60
CA CYS A 46 -4.46 19.73 12.29
C CYS A 46 -4.64 19.13 13.68
N SER A 47 -4.37 19.93 14.72
CA SER A 47 -4.52 19.56 16.11
C SER A 47 -6.02 19.42 16.40
N PHE A 48 -6.60 18.29 16.01
CA PHE A 48 -7.88 17.89 16.54
C PHE A 48 -7.68 17.67 18.04
N SER A 49 -8.46 18.40 18.84
CA SER A 49 -8.44 18.34 20.30
C SER A 49 -8.38 16.87 20.75
N LEU A 50 -7.47 16.53 21.68
CA LEU A 50 -7.52 15.26 22.41
C LEU A 50 -8.87 15.18 23.13
N SER A 51 -9.87 14.56 22.49
CA SER A 51 -11.08 14.15 23.19
C SER A 51 -10.68 13.05 24.17
N LYS A 52 -11.13 13.18 25.43
CA LYS A 52 -10.95 12.12 26.43
C LYS A 52 -11.51 10.81 25.86
N PRO A 53 -10.84 9.66 26.09
CA PRO A 53 -11.32 8.37 25.61
C PRO A 53 -12.74 8.15 26.11
N GLN A 54 -13.69 8.08 25.19
CA GLN A 54 -15.07 7.78 25.53
C GLN A 54 -15.23 6.27 25.47
N PHE A 55 -15.51 5.68 26.63
CA PHE A 55 -15.76 4.25 26.75
C PHE A 55 -16.92 3.85 25.83
N SER A 56 -16.71 2.90 24.93
CA SER A 56 -17.76 2.42 24.03
C SER A 56 -18.57 1.32 24.71
N ALA A 57 -19.66 1.69 25.39
CA ALA A 57 -20.56 0.74 26.07
C ALA A 57 -21.07 -0.40 25.17
N ASN A 58 -21.11 -0.21 23.84
CA ASN A 58 -21.61 -1.19 22.86
C ASN A 58 -20.58 -2.28 22.45
N CYS A 59 -19.46 -2.43 23.15
CA CYS A 59 -18.39 -3.37 22.75
C CYS A 59 -17.87 -4.27 23.88
N HIS A 60 -18.49 -4.29 25.06
CA HIS A 60 -18.07 -5.13 26.19
C HIS A 60 -18.15 -6.63 25.91
N ASP A 61 -19.09 -7.04 25.05
CA ASP A 61 -19.36 -8.41 24.65
C ASP A 61 -18.40 -8.94 23.57
N PHE A 62 -17.71 -8.04 22.85
CA PHE A 62 -16.91 -8.41 21.69
C PHE A 62 -15.69 -9.26 22.04
N LEU A 63 -14.84 -8.79 22.96
CA LEU A 63 -13.62 -9.51 23.32
C LEU A 63 -13.95 -10.86 24.00
N PRO A 64 -14.91 -10.95 24.95
CA PRO A 64 -15.37 -12.23 25.47
C PRO A 64 -15.97 -13.19 24.42
N TRP A 65 -16.62 -12.68 23.37
CA TRP A 65 -17.05 -13.52 22.25
C TRP A 65 -15.84 -14.06 21.47
N LEU A 66 -14.91 -13.17 21.12
CA LEU A 66 -13.74 -13.55 20.32
C LEU A 66 -12.86 -14.55 21.07
N GLU A 67 -12.63 -14.38 22.36
CA GLU A 67 -11.85 -15.30 23.19
C GLU A 67 -12.52 -16.67 23.33
N ARG A 68 -13.85 -16.74 23.40
CA ARG A 68 -14.59 -18.00 23.35
C ARG A 68 -14.45 -18.69 22.01
N LYS A 69 -14.60 -17.96 20.89
CA LYS A 69 -14.38 -18.52 19.54
C LYS A 69 -12.92 -18.94 19.33
N ALA A 70 -12.00 -18.19 19.94
CA ALA A 70 -10.57 -18.42 19.86
C ALA A 70 -10.09 -19.49 20.84
N ASP A 71 -10.90 -19.97 21.78
CA ASP A 71 -10.49 -20.90 22.85
C ASP A 71 -9.14 -20.51 23.49
N SER A 72 -8.92 -19.20 23.64
CA SER A 72 -7.68 -18.61 24.16
C SER A 72 -7.87 -17.11 24.41
N ALA A 73 -7.08 -16.56 25.33
CA ALA A 73 -7.07 -15.11 25.58
C ALA A 73 -6.46 -14.37 24.39
N VAL A 74 -7.12 -13.29 23.96
CA VAL A 74 -6.69 -12.47 22.81
C VAL A 74 -5.92 -11.24 23.27
N SER A 75 -6.40 -10.58 24.31
CA SER A 75 -5.70 -9.48 24.95
C SER A 75 -6.22 -9.25 26.37
N SER A 76 -5.32 -8.99 27.31
CA SER A 76 -5.67 -8.53 28.67
C SER A 76 -5.30 -7.06 28.92
N SER A 77 -4.74 -6.40 27.90
CA SER A 77 -4.10 -5.09 28.03
C SER A 77 -4.80 -4.01 27.21
N LEU A 78 -5.80 -4.38 26.40
CA LEU A 78 -6.49 -3.49 25.48
C LEU A 78 -8.00 -3.47 25.72
N PHE A 79 -8.64 -2.34 25.49
CA PHE A 79 -10.08 -2.20 25.43
C PHE A 79 -10.52 -1.36 24.23
N ILE A 80 -11.77 -1.57 23.81
CA ILE A 80 -12.37 -0.87 22.66
C ILE A 80 -12.92 0.48 23.11
N GLY A 81 -12.49 1.55 22.44
CA GLY A 81 -13.04 2.90 22.61
C GLY A 81 -13.32 3.58 21.27
N LYS A 82 -13.62 4.88 21.32
CA LYS A 82 -13.69 5.76 20.15
C LYS A 82 -12.64 6.85 20.21
N SER A 83 -12.00 7.13 19.07
CA SER A 83 -11.15 8.29 18.83
C SER A 83 -11.70 9.14 17.69
N SER A 84 -10.97 10.19 17.30
CA SER A 84 -11.26 10.97 16.09
C SER A 84 -11.21 10.14 14.80
N TYR A 85 -10.59 8.95 14.83
CA TYR A 85 -10.51 8.03 13.69
C TYR A 85 -11.58 6.93 13.73
N GLY A 86 -12.58 7.04 14.61
CA GLY A 86 -13.62 6.03 14.78
C GLY A 86 -13.29 5.04 15.89
N ARG A 87 -13.61 3.76 15.70
CA ARG A 87 -13.31 2.72 16.70
C ARG A 87 -11.80 2.55 16.85
N SER A 88 -11.32 2.40 18.08
CA SER A 88 -9.87 2.31 18.37
C SER A 88 -9.60 1.42 19.58
N LEU A 89 -8.37 0.93 19.72
CA LEU A 89 -7.92 0.24 20.93
C LEU A 89 -7.11 1.16 21.83
N PHE A 90 -7.34 1.01 23.14
CA PHE A 90 -6.69 1.79 24.19
C PHE A 90 -6.12 0.84 25.25
N ALA A 91 -5.01 1.25 25.87
CA ALA A 91 -4.36 0.49 26.93
C ALA A 91 -5.26 0.47 28.18
N SER A 92 -5.67 -0.71 28.66
CA SER A 92 -6.46 -0.87 29.88
C SER A 92 -5.61 -0.73 31.15
N LYS A 93 -4.30 -0.95 31.02
CA LYS A 93 -3.29 -0.90 32.06
C LYS A 93 -1.97 -0.41 31.43
N THR A 94 -0.95 -0.20 32.26
CA THR A 94 0.38 0.08 31.75
C THR A 94 0.87 -1.09 30.90
N ILE A 95 1.38 -0.79 29.72
CA ILE A 95 2.02 -1.74 28.80
C ILE A 95 3.50 -1.35 28.72
N GLN A 96 4.39 -2.33 28.76
CA GLN A 96 5.82 -2.13 28.60
C GLN A 96 6.25 -2.50 27.19
N THR A 97 7.31 -1.84 26.73
CA THR A 97 8.00 -2.19 25.49
C THR A 97 8.39 -3.68 25.51
N GLY A 98 8.07 -4.41 24.45
CA GLY A 98 8.29 -5.85 24.35
C GLY A 98 7.14 -6.72 24.85
N ASP A 99 6.10 -6.15 25.47
CA ASP A 99 4.91 -6.91 25.87
C ASP A 99 4.12 -7.37 24.63
N CYS A 100 3.62 -8.61 24.67
CA CYS A 100 2.62 -9.07 23.72
C CYS A 100 1.26 -8.48 24.07
N ILE A 101 0.79 -7.53 23.26
CA ILE A 101 -0.44 -6.77 23.53
C ILE A 101 -1.68 -7.37 22.90
N LEU A 102 -1.52 -8.17 21.85
CA LEU A 102 -2.59 -8.82 21.13
C LEU A 102 -2.08 -10.12 20.50
N LYS A 103 -2.88 -11.18 20.61
CA LYS A 103 -2.63 -12.47 19.97
C LYS A 103 -3.94 -13.08 19.46
N VAL A 104 -4.07 -13.28 18.15
CA VAL A 104 -5.29 -13.80 17.51
C VAL A 104 -4.96 -15.07 16.72
N PRO A 105 -5.45 -16.25 17.14
CA PRO A 105 -5.24 -17.51 16.41
C PRO A 105 -5.75 -17.46 14.97
N TYR A 106 -5.06 -18.12 14.02
CA TYR A 106 -5.48 -18.13 12.61
C TYR A 106 -6.89 -18.68 12.41
N ARG A 107 -7.30 -19.68 13.21
CA ARG A 107 -8.63 -20.32 13.11
C ARG A 107 -9.82 -19.37 13.31
N VAL A 108 -9.63 -18.20 13.92
CA VAL A 108 -10.71 -17.20 14.12
C VAL A 108 -10.64 -16.02 13.17
N GLN A 109 -9.59 -15.95 12.35
CA GLN A 109 -9.44 -14.94 11.31
C GLN A 109 -10.37 -15.28 10.14
N ILE A 110 -10.71 -14.27 9.34
CA ILE A 110 -11.53 -14.44 8.14
C ILE A 110 -10.62 -14.34 6.93
N THR A 111 -10.56 -15.40 6.13
CA THR A 111 -9.72 -15.52 4.92
C THR A 111 -10.56 -16.01 3.75
N ALA A 112 -9.97 -16.02 2.54
CA ALA A 112 -10.62 -16.59 1.36
C ALA A 112 -10.89 -18.11 1.51
N ASP A 113 -10.26 -18.80 2.46
CA ASP A 113 -10.55 -20.20 2.75
C ASP A 113 -11.93 -20.42 3.38
N ASN A 114 -12.54 -19.36 3.93
CA ASN A 114 -13.91 -19.40 4.44
C ASN A 114 -14.97 -19.32 3.33
N LEU A 115 -14.57 -19.22 2.05
CA LEU A 115 -15.50 -19.36 0.94
C LEU A 115 -16.14 -20.76 0.93
N PRO A 116 -17.46 -20.87 0.70
CA PRO A 116 -18.08 -22.16 0.45
C PRO A 116 -17.37 -22.93 -0.68
N PRO A 117 -17.12 -24.25 -0.53
CA PRO A 117 -16.38 -25.03 -1.52
C PRO A 117 -16.93 -24.92 -2.94
N GLU A 118 -18.25 -24.79 -3.08
CA GLU A 118 -18.94 -24.61 -4.34
C GLU A 118 -18.47 -23.33 -5.03
N ILE A 119 -18.42 -22.21 -4.30
CA ILE A 119 -17.96 -20.92 -4.82
C ILE A 119 -16.44 -20.94 -5.04
N LYS A 120 -15.67 -21.48 -4.08
CA LYS A 120 -14.21 -21.52 -4.15
C LYS A 120 -13.71 -22.26 -5.39
N SER A 121 -14.41 -23.31 -5.81
CA SER A 121 -14.03 -24.12 -6.98
C SER A 121 -14.28 -23.41 -8.33
N LEU A 122 -15.07 -22.33 -8.33
CA LEU A 122 -15.55 -21.64 -9.53
C LEU A 122 -14.94 -20.26 -9.72
N ILE A 123 -14.44 -19.67 -8.65
CA ILE A 123 -13.67 -18.43 -8.73
C ILE A 123 -12.27 -18.79 -9.19
N GLY A 124 -11.94 -18.44 -10.42
CA GLY A 124 -10.60 -18.62 -10.96
C GLY A 124 -9.60 -17.60 -10.42
N GLU A 125 -8.35 -17.75 -10.83
CA GLU A 125 -7.24 -16.89 -10.40
C GLU A 125 -7.29 -15.49 -11.00
N GLU A 126 -8.16 -15.26 -11.99
CA GLU A 126 -8.42 -13.92 -12.54
C GLU A 126 -9.10 -12.97 -11.55
N VAL A 127 -9.72 -13.51 -10.50
CA VAL A 127 -10.34 -12.72 -9.43
C VAL A 127 -9.32 -12.48 -8.33
N GLY A 128 -9.06 -11.21 -8.02
CA GLY A 128 -8.07 -10.84 -7.00
C GLY A 128 -8.43 -11.31 -5.59
N ASP A 129 -7.42 -11.47 -4.73
CA ASP A 129 -7.61 -11.92 -3.33
C ASP A 129 -8.51 -11.00 -2.51
N ILE A 130 -8.47 -9.69 -2.80
CA ILE A 130 -9.37 -8.71 -2.20
C ILE A 130 -10.83 -9.06 -2.50
N ALA A 131 -11.13 -9.37 -3.76
CA ALA A 131 -12.46 -9.74 -4.22
C ALA A 131 -12.90 -11.09 -3.63
N LYS A 132 -12.01 -12.10 -3.60
CA LYS A 132 -12.27 -13.40 -2.97
C LYS A 132 -12.69 -13.23 -1.49
N LEU A 133 -11.92 -12.46 -0.72
CA LEU A 133 -12.23 -12.20 0.70
C LEU A 133 -13.47 -11.29 0.88
N ALA A 134 -13.72 -10.36 -0.06
CA ALA A 134 -14.90 -9.50 -0.03
C ALA A 134 -16.21 -10.33 -0.14
N ILE A 135 -16.21 -11.41 -0.93
CA ILE A 135 -17.36 -12.32 -1.04
C ILE A 135 -17.64 -13.00 0.30
N VAL A 136 -16.61 -13.45 1.02
CA VAL A 136 -16.78 -14.02 2.37
C VAL A 136 -17.50 -13.02 3.27
N ILE A 137 -17.06 -11.75 3.29
CA ILE A 137 -17.71 -10.69 4.08
C ILE A 137 -19.19 -10.54 3.69
N LEU A 138 -19.52 -10.57 2.40
CA LEU A 138 -20.90 -10.44 1.93
C LEU A 138 -21.77 -11.61 2.39
N ILE A 139 -21.27 -12.84 2.28
CA ILE A 139 -21.95 -14.05 2.75
C ILE A 139 -22.21 -13.96 4.25
N GLU A 140 -21.19 -13.63 5.05
CA GLU A 140 -21.32 -13.50 6.50
C GLU A 140 -22.27 -12.36 6.91
N LYS A 141 -22.27 -11.25 6.18
CA LYS A 141 -23.24 -10.15 6.37
C LYS A 141 -24.68 -10.64 6.11
N LYS A 142 -24.90 -11.37 5.02
CA LYS A 142 -26.23 -11.90 4.64
C LYS A 142 -26.74 -12.92 5.65
N MET A 143 -25.87 -13.74 6.21
CA MET A 143 -26.24 -14.68 7.29
C MET A 143 -26.74 -13.98 8.55
N GLY A 144 -26.38 -12.70 8.76
CA GLY A 144 -26.86 -11.91 9.89
C GLY A 144 -26.52 -12.59 11.21
N GLN A 145 -27.50 -12.77 12.09
CA GLN A 145 -27.31 -13.45 13.39
C GLN A 145 -26.95 -14.94 13.28
N GLY A 146 -27.13 -15.55 12.09
CA GLY A 146 -26.71 -16.93 11.83
C GLY A 146 -25.20 -17.06 11.57
N SER A 147 -24.50 -15.95 11.32
CA SER A 147 -23.04 -15.93 11.16
C SER A 147 -22.36 -16.07 12.52
N GLU A 148 -21.41 -16.98 12.64
CA GLU A 148 -20.56 -17.05 13.82
C GLU A 148 -19.71 -15.78 14.01
N TRP A 149 -19.41 -15.08 12.92
CA TRP A 149 -18.68 -13.81 12.89
C TRP A 149 -19.58 -12.58 13.00
N HIS A 150 -20.90 -12.74 13.20
CA HIS A 150 -21.82 -11.62 13.33
C HIS A 150 -21.35 -10.53 14.31
N PRO A 151 -20.81 -10.84 15.51
CA PRO A 151 -20.30 -9.81 16.42
C PRO A 151 -19.14 -9.00 15.84
N TYR A 152 -18.33 -9.58 14.95
CA TYR A 152 -17.28 -8.84 14.25
C TYR A 152 -17.81 -8.07 13.04
N ILE A 153 -18.56 -8.74 12.16
CA ILE A 153 -19.07 -8.17 10.92
C ILE A 153 -19.99 -6.96 11.18
N SER A 154 -20.84 -7.03 12.21
CA SER A 154 -21.71 -5.91 12.62
C SER A 154 -20.96 -4.69 13.13
N ARG A 155 -19.68 -4.83 13.48
CA ARG A 155 -18.82 -3.75 13.94
C ARG A 155 -18.01 -3.11 12.81
N LEU A 156 -17.88 -3.74 11.65
CA LEU A 156 -17.15 -3.14 10.52
C LEU A 156 -17.77 -1.78 10.12
N PRO A 157 -16.95 -0.81 9.65
CA PRO A 157 -17.44 0.49 9.23
C PRO A 157 -18.56 0.38 8.21
N GLN A 158 -19.61 1.18 8.43
CA GLN A 158 -20.71 1.26 7.48
C GLN A 158 -20.28 2.03 6.24
N GLN A 159 -20.99 1.84 5.13
CA GLN A 159 -20.64 2.45 3.86
C GLN A 159 -20.54 3.99 3.90
N GLY A 160 -21.35 4.64 4.74
CA GLY A 160 -21.34 6.09 4.90
C GLY A 160 -20.10 6.64 5.62
N GLU A 161 -19.35 5.79 6.32
CA GLU A 161 -18.23 6.17 7.20
C GLU A 161 -16.87 6.13 6.49
N GLN A 162 -16.82 5.69 5.23
CA GLN A 162 -15.57 5.54 4.48
C GLN A 162 -15.27 6.72 3.55
N HIS A 163 -14.00 7.13 3.55
CA HIS A 163 -13.49 8.25 2.75
C HIS A 163 -12.63 7.82 1.57
N ASN A 164 -12.53 6.52 1.28
CA ASN A 164 -11.77 6.00 0.13
C ASN A 164 -12.27 6.64 -1.18
N THR A 165 -11.35 6.99 -2.09
CA THR A 165 -11.61 7.68 -3.36
C THR A 165 -12.54 6.90 -4.29
N VAL A 166 -12.64 5.56 -4.14
CA VAL A 166 -13.62 4.78 -4.93
C VAL A 166 -15.08 5.18 -4.62
N PHE A 167 -15.35 5.80 -3.47
CA PHE A 167 -16.69 6.33 -3.13
C PHE A 167 -16.86 7.82 -3.43
N TRP A 168 -15.87 8.45 -4.05
CA TRP A 168 -15.98 9.84 -4.47
C TRP A 168 -16.78 9.88 -5.78
N ASN A 169 -17.72 10.81 -5.82
CA ASN A 169 -18.44 11.14 -7.05
C ASN A 169 -17.52 11.88 -8.03
N GLU A 170 -18.02 12.15 -9.24
CA GLU A 170 -17.24 12.82 -10.28
C GLU A 170 -16.66 14.15 -9.81
N SER A 171 -17.50 15.05 -9.26
CA SER A 171 -17.04 16.38 -8.83
C SER A 171 -16.08 16.36 -7.64
N GLU A 172 -16.14 15.32 -6.80
CA GLU A 172 -15.16 15.08 -5.74
C GLU A 172 -13.83 14.57 -6.32
N LEU A 173 -13.84 13.65 -7.30
CA LEU A 173 -12.62 13.16 -7.93
C LEU A 173 -11.92 14.23 -8.76
N GLU A 174 -12.68 15.13 -9.37
CA GLU A 174 -12.14 16.31 -10.07
C GLU A 174 -11.23 17.17 -9.19
N LEU A 175 -11.43 17.16 -7.87
CA LEU A 175 -10.57 17.87 -6.91
C LEU A 175 -9.12 17.34 -6.90
N ILE A 176 -8.89 16.12 -7.40
CA ILE A 176 -7.57 15.49 -7.46
C ILE A 176 -7.17 15.11 -8.89
N ARG A 177 -7.87 15.60 -9.92
CA ARG A 177 -7.59 15.32 -11.35
C ARG A 177 -6.09 15.31 -11.73
N PRO A 178 -5.26 16.28 -11.32
CA PRO A 178 -3.84 16.29 -11.72
C PRO A 178 -3.01 15.20 -11.03
N SER A 179 -3.46 14.63 -9.90
CA SER A 179 -2.76 13.59 -9.15
C SER A 179 -2.85 12.23 -9.84
N SER A 180 -1.83 11.39 -9.70
CA SER A 180 -1.89 9.99 -10.18
C SER A 180 -3.01 9.21 -9.48
N VAL A 181 -3.37 9.58 -8.26
CA VAL A 181 -4.45 8.98 -7.47
C VAL A 181 -5.80 9.06 -8.21
N TYR A 182 -6.00 10.06 -9.07
CA TYR A 182 -7.21 10.14 -9.90
C TYR A 182 -7.32 8.93 -10.82
N GLN A 183 -6.29 8.69 -11.66
CA GLN A 183 -6.30 7.58 -12.61
C GLN A 183 -6.26 6.23 -11.88
N GLU A 184 -5.44 6.11 -10.83
CA GLU A 184 -5.39 4.91 -9.98
C GLU A 184 -6.78 4.58 -9.39
N THR A 185 -7.56 5.59 -9.01
CA THR A 185 -8.93 5.38 -8.51
C THR A 185 -9.86 4.90 -9.61
N ILE A 186 -9.76 5.44 -10.82
CA ILE A 186 -10.56 4.99 -11.98
C ILE A 186 -10.23 3.54 -12.32
N ASP A 187 -8.95 3.21 -12.45
CA ASP A 187 -8.49 1.86 -12.76
C ASP A 187 -8.95 0.86 -11.69
N HIS A 188 -8.86 1.25 -10.41
CA HIS A 188 -9.35 0.42 -9.31
C HIS A 188 -10.87 0.24 -9.35
N LYS A 189 -11.66 1.27 -9.66
CA LYS A 189 -13.11 1.14 -9.84
C LYS A 189 -13.45 0.15 -10.97
N SER A 190 -12.76 0.25 -12.10
CA SER A 190 -12.92 -0.66 -13.24
C SER A 190 -12.54 -2.09 -12.90
N GLN A 191 -11.48 -2.31 -12.12
CA GLN A 191 -11.09 -3.64 -11.67
C GLN A 191 -12.14 -4.24 -10.71
N ILE A 192 -12.66 -3.48 -9.75
CA ILE A 192 -13.74 -3.93 -8.85
C ILE A 192 -15.00 -4.30 -9.66
N GLU A 193 -15.33 -3.51 -10.69
CA GLU A 193 -16.46 -3.80 -11.58
C GLU A 193 -16.25 -5.10 -12.38
N LYS A 194 -15.07 -5.30 -12.94
CA LYS A 194 -14.71 -6.54 -13.62
C LYS A 194 -14.86 -7.74 -12.69
N ASP A 195 -14.31 -7.68 -11.48
CA ASP A 195 -14.39 -8.75 -10.49
C ASP A 195 -15.86 -9.01 -10.10
N PHE A 196 -16.65 -7.96 -9.86
CA PHE A 196 -18.06 -8.07 -9.54
C PHE A 196 -18.83 -8.80 -10.64
N LEU A 197 -18.61 -8.46 -11.91
CA LEU A 197 -19.28 -9.10 -13.04
C LEU A 197 -18.87 -10.58 -13.19
N THR A 198 -17.60 -10.91 -12.97
CA THR A 198 -17.11 -12.30 -12.97
C THR A 198 -17.78 -13.11 -11.86
N ILE A 199 -17.78 -12.60 -10.64
CA ILE A 199 -18.40 -13.26 -9.48
C ILE A 199 -19.90 -13.41 -9.68
N LYS A 200 -20.57 -12.36 -10.17
CA LYS A 200 -22.02 -12.40 -10.42
C LYS A 200 -22.39 -13.56 -11.35
N ARG A 201 -21.63 -13.76 -12.44
CA ARG A 201 -21.83 -14.89 -13.37
C ARG A 201 -21.64 -16.26 -12.71
N VAL A 202 -20.64 -16.38 -11.82
CA VAL A 202 -20.38 -17.62 -11.06
C VAL A 202 -21.60 -17.97 -10.22
N PHE A 203 -22.16 -17.02 -9.48
CA PHE A 203 -23.33 -17.32 -8.65
C PHE A 203 -24.59 -17.61 -9.49
N GLU A 204 -24.82 -16.85 -10.57
CA GLU A 204 -25.93 -17.08 -11.50
C GLU A 204 -25.88 -18.49 -12.12
N SER A 205 -24.68 -18.96 -12.48
CA SER A 205 -24.47 -20.27 -13.13
C SER A 205 -24.79 -21.47 -12.24
N PHE A 206 -24.82 -21.29 -10.92
CA PHE A 206 -25.03 -22.36 -9.93
C PHE A 206 -26.35 -22.22 -9.16
N HIS A 207 -27.25 -21.35 -9.62
CA HIS A 207 -28.51 -21.01 -8.94
C HIS A 207 -28.31 -20.62 -7.46
N LEU A 208 -27.13 -20.09 -7.13
CA LEU A 208 -26.85 -19.53 -5.83
C LEU A 208 -27.45 -18.12 -5.79
N SER A 209 -28.22 -17.81 -4.75
CA SER A 209 -28.82 -16.48 -4.59
C SER A 209 -27.74 -15.41 -4.35
N PHE A 210 -27.33 -14.76 -5.44
CA PHE A 210 -26.47 -13.56 -5.46
C PHE A 210 -27.22 -12.30 -5.86
N GLU A 211 -28.49 -12.43 -6.24
CA GLU A 211 -29.40 -11.30 -6.52
C GLU A 211 -29.55 -10.33 -5.32
N ASP A 212 -29.08 -10.73 -4.13
CA ASP A 212 -29.12 -9.93 -2.91
C ASP A 212 -27.99 -8.91 -2.77
N PHE A 213 -26.93 -8.98 -3.60
CA PHE A 213 -25.78 -8.08 -3.46
C PHE A 213 -25.67 -7.10 -4.63
N THR A 214 -25.66 -5.81 -4.31
CA THR A 214 -25.43 -4.77 -5.32
C THR A 214 -23.93 -4.58 -5.58
N PHE A 215 -23.58 -3.99 -6.73
CA PHE A 215 -22.20 -3.54 -6.99
C PHE A 215 -21.67 -2.64 -5.87
N LYS A 216 -22.56 -1.82 -5.29
CA LYS A 216 -22.25 -0.91 -4.20
C LYS A 216 -21.92 -1.65 -2.89
N ASP A 217 -22.53 -2.80 -2.63
CA ASP A 217 -22.20 -3.67 -1.50
C ASP A 217 -20.87 -4.39 -1.71
N PHE A 218 -20.62 -4.86 -2.94
CA PHE A 218 -19.36 -5.49 -3.29
C PHE A 218 -18.18 -4.53 -3.22
N MET A 219 -18.33 -3.31 -3.75
CA MET A 219 -17.34 -2.24 -3.60
C MET A 219 -17.11 -1.90 -2.12
N HIS A 220 -18.18 -1.86 -1.30
CA HIS A 220 -18.05 -1.71 0.16
C HIS A 220 -17.19 -2.81 0.77
N ALA A 221 -17.47 -4.07 0.47
CA ALA A 221 -16.71 -5.21 0.97
C ALA A 221 -15.24 -5.18 0.50
N CYS A 222 -14.97 -4.86 -0.77
CA CYS A 222 -13.59 -4.72 -1.28
C CYS A 222 -12.81 -3.65 -0.53
N THR A 223 -13.42 -2.49 -0.26
CA THR A 223 -12.74 -1.44 0.51
C THR A 223 -12.56 -1.79 1.99
N LEU A 224 -13.46 -2.59 2.58
CA LEU A 224 -13.26 -3.12 3.93
C LEU A 224 -12.04 -4.04 3.95
N VAL A 225 -11.92 -4.95 2.99
CA VAL A 225 -10.74 -5.82 2.85
C VAL A 225 -9.47 -4.99 2.63
N GLY A 226 -9.45 -4.12 1.62
CA GLY A 226 -8.26 -3.32 1.27
C GLY A 226 -7.81 -2.35 2.36
N SER A 227 -8.66 -2.03 3.34
CA SER A 227 -8.30 -1.15 4.46
C SER A 227 -8.05 -1.87 5.79
N ARG A 228 -8.37 -3.16 5.91
CA ARG A 228 -8.35 -3.89 7.19
C ARG A 228 -7.70 -5.27 7.14
N ALA A 229 -7.49 -5.84 5.96
CA ALA A 229 -6.87 -7.15 5.84
C ALA A 229 -5.34 -7.04 5.90
N TRP A 230 -4.72 -8.05 6.49
CA TRP A 230 -3.26 -8.23 6.47
C TRP A 230 -2.87 -9.32 5.49
N GLY A 231 -1.83 -9.04 4.70
CA GLY A 231 -1.21 -10.03 3.82
C GLY A 231 -0.25 -10.92 4.58
N SER A 232 -0.24 -12.20 4.21
CA SER A 232 0.71 -13.20 4.69
C SER A 232 1.07 -14.16 3.55
N THR A 233 1.99 -15.09 3.81
CA THR A 233 2.29 -16.21 2.90
C THR A 233 1.08 -17.11 2.63
N LYS A 234 0.02 -17.02 3.45
CA LYS A 234 -1.25 -17.76 3.30
C LYS A 234 -2.36 -16.92 2.65
N GLY A 235 -2.02 -15.74 2.13
CA GLY A 235 -2.97 -14.78 1.54
C GLY A 235 -3.46 -13.73 2.53
N LEU A 236 -4.56 -13.08 2.17
CA LEU A 236 -5.19 -12.00 2.94
C LEU A 236 -6.07 -12.54 4.08
N ALA A 237 -5.97 -11.90 5.25
CA ALA A 237 -6.79 -12.19 6.41
C ALA A 237 -7.32 -10.92 7.07
N LEU A 238 -8.62 -10.88 7.35
CA LEU A 238 -9.16 -9.99 8.38
C LEU A 238 -8.91 -10.61 9.74
N ILE A 239 -8.30 -9.83 10.64
CA ILE A 239 -7.89 -10.27 11.97
C ILE A 239 -8.79 -9.54 12.98
N PRO A 240 -9.88 -10.18 13.47
CA PRO A 240 -10.79 -9.54 14.41
C PRO A 240 -10.04 -8.99 15.63
N PHE A 241 -10.46 -7.83 16.11
CA PHE A 241 -9.82 -7.06 17.19
C PHE A 241 -8.54 -6.33 16.77
N ALA A 242 -7.63 -6.95 16.02
CA ALA A 242 -6.42 -6.28 15.52
C ALA A 242 -6.77 -5.14 14.55
N ASP A 243 -7.79 -5.32 13.72
CA ASP A 243 -8.31 -4.32 12.78
C ASP A 243 -8.94 -3.07 13.43
N PHE A 244 -9.03 -3.03 14.76
CA PHE A 244 -9.42 -1.83 15.51
C PHE A 244 -8.23 -0.95 15.89
N LEU A 245 -6.99 -1.38 15.65
CA LEU A 245 -5.82 -0.53 15.83
C LEU A 245 -5.73 0.48 14.69
N ASN A 246 -5.40 1.72 15.03
CA ASN A 246 -5.17 2.77 14.03
C ASN A 246 -3.70 2.83 13.61
N HIS A 247 -3.46 3.49 12.49
CA HIS A 247 -2.12 3.73 11.98
C HIS A 247 -1.37 4.84 12.75
N ASP A 248 -0.08 4.63 12.98
CA ASP A 248 0.88 5.68 13.28
C ASP A 248 2.18 5.44 12.51
N GLY A 249 2.58 6.41 11.69
CA GLY A 249 3.81 6.35 10.88
C GLY A 249 5.11 6.36 11.70
N LEU A 250 5.01 6.64 13.00
CA LEU A 250 6.12 6.62 13.96
C LEU A 250 6.16 5.32 14.79
N SER A 251 5.12 4.48 14.70
CA SER A 251 5.08 3.18 15.36
C SER A 251 6.05 2.22 14.68
N GLU A 252 6.73 1.41 15.47
CA GLU A 252 7.46 0.23 14.99
C GLU A 252 6.65 -1.06 15.22
N ALA A 253 5.58 -1.01 16.02
CA ALA A 253 4.68 -2.14 16.21
C ALA A 253 3.94 -2.47 14.91
N ILE A 254 4.03 -3.73 14.47
CA ILE A 254 3.35 -4.28 13.29
C ILE A 254 2.58 -5.55 13.67
N VAL A 255 1.64 -5.96 12.83
CA VAL A 255 1.04 -7.30 12.94
C VAL A 255 2.02 -8.32 12.38
N MET A 256 2.41 -9.27 13.23
CA MET A 256 3.29 -10.37 12.85
C MET A 256 2.51 -11.66 12.74
N SER A 257 2.92 -12.52 11.81
CA SER A 257 2.42 -13.89 11.67
C SER A 257 3.41 -14.85 12.32
N ASP A 258 2.94 -15.61 13.31
CA ASP A 258 3.68 -16.70 13.94
C ASP A 258 3.09 -18.04 13.48
N ASP A 259 3.73 -18.65 12.48
CA ASP A 259 3.33 -19.93 11.93
C ASP A 259 3.55 -21.09 12.91
N ASP A 260 4.53 -21.02 13.81
CA ASP A 260 4.76 -22.09 14.79
C ASP A 260 3.62 -22.12 15.81
N LYS A 261 3.18 -20.94 16.26
CA LYS A 261 2.05 -20.79 17.20
C LYS A 261 0.68 -20.72 16.50
N GLN A 262 0.66 -20.68 15.16
CA GLN A 262 -0.53 -20.52 14.31
C GLN A 262 -1.41 -19.33 14.74
N CYS A 263 -0.79 -18.15 14.90
CA CYS A 263 -1.48 -16.94 15.30
C CYS A 263 -0.86 -15.68 14.73
N SER A 264 -1.64 -14.61 14.68
CA SER A 264 -1.11 -13.25 14.50
C SER A 264 -0.89 -12.60 15.86
N GLU A 265 0.25 -11.95 16.05
CA GLU A 265 0.60 -11.26 17.29
C GLU A 265 1.11 -9.84 17.05
N ILE A 266 0.97 -8.99 18.07
CA ILE A 266 1.51 -7.63 18.09
C ILE A 266 2.28 -7.46 19.38
N ILE A 267 3.52 -6.99 19.23
CA ILE A 267 4.41 -6.66 20.35
C ILE A 267 4.47 -5.13 20.47
N ALA A 268 4.38 -4.63 21.69
CA ALA A 268 4.52 -3.22 21.97
C ALA A 268 5.95 -2.75 21.62
N ASP A 269 6.03 -1.73 20.80
CA ASP A 269 7.27 -1.05 20.40
C ASP A 269 7.74 0.01 21.41
N ARG A 270 6.84 0.42 22.30
CA ARG A 270 7.11 1.39 23.37
C ARG A 270 6.20 1.14 24.57
N ASP A 271 6.43 1.90 25.63
CA ASP A 271 5.54 1.92 26.79
C ASP A 271 4.25 2.69 26.49
N TYR A 272 3.13 2.21 27.03
CA TYR A 272 1.82 2.89 26.97
C TYR A 272 1.25 3.08 28.37
N ALA A 273 0.73 4.27 28.65
CA ALA A 273 0.00 4.56 29.88
C ALA A 273 -1.46 4.07 29.80
N PRO A 274 -2.12 3.74 30.93
CA PRO A 274 -3.55 3.43 30.93
C PRO A 274 -4.37 4.56 30.28
N GLY A 275 -5.28 4.18 29.38
CA GLY A 275 -6.12 5.10 28.61
C GLY A 275 -5.46 5.69 27.36
N GLU A 276 -4.18 5.39 27.11
CA GLU A 276 -3.50 5.80 25.89
C GLU A 276 -3.95 4.95 24.69
N GLN A 277 -4.12 5.59 23.53
CA GLN A 277 -4.47 4.87 22.31
C GLN A 277 -3.27 4.07 21.82
N VAL A 278 -3.47 2.78 21.58
CA VAL A 278 -2.46 1.93 20.97
C VAL A 278 -2.64 1.99 19.46
N LYS A 279 -1.53 2.21 18.76
CA LYS A 279 -1.48 2.33 17.31
C LYS A 279 -0.40 1.42 16.76
N VAL A 280 -0.50 1.10 15.48
CA VAL A 280 0.46 0.25 14.79
C VAL A 280 0.86 0.86 13.46
N GLN A 281 1.92 0.34 12.89
CA GLN A 281 2.33 0.62 11.53
C GLN A 281 1.64 -0.40 10.60
N PHE A 282 0.90 0.08 9.60
CA PHE A 282 0.18 -0.78 8.64
C PHE A 282 1.05 -1.27 7.48
N ASP A 283 2.12 -0.54 7.16
CA ASP A 283 3.00 -0.79 6.03
C ASP A 283 4.46 -0.86 6.50
N VAL A 284 5.39 -1.29 5.67
CA VAL A 284 6.81 -1.32 6.05
C VAL A 284 7.25 0.09 6.48
N PRO A 285 7.86 0.26 7.68
CA PRO A 285 8.28 1.58 8.12
C PRO A 285 9.25 2.22 7.13
N LYS A 286 9.03 3.48 6.73
CA LYS A 286 9.87 4.18 5.74
C LYS A 286 11.34 4.31 6.13
N HIS A 287 11.66 4.14 7.41
CA HIS A 287 13.01 4.18 7.96
C HIS A 287 13.67 2.79 8.04
N ASP A 288 12.97 1.72 7.63
CA ASP A 288 13.52 0.38 7.55
C ASP A 288 14.65 0.33 6.50
N PRO A 289 15.86 -0.16 6.85
CA PRO A 289 16.98 -0.22 5.92
C PRO A 289 16.72 -1.05 4.66
N LEU A 290 15.75 -1.97 4.72
CA LEU A 290 15.32 -2.84 3.63
C LEU A 290 13.89 -2.49 3.18
N HIS A 291 13.37 -1.31 3.51
CA HIS A 291 12.02 -0.86 3.18
C HIS A 291 11.64 -1.18 1.73
N ASP A 292 12.46 -0.75 0.77
CA ASP A 292 12.17 -0.90 -0.65
C ASP A 292 12.15 -2.39 -1.08
N MET A 293 13.03 -3.23 -0.52
CA MET A 293 13.05 -4.67 -0.79
C MET A 293 11.86 -5.40 -0.14
N LYS A 294 11.50 -5.01 1.09
CA LYS A 294 10.34 -5.58 1.80
C LYS A 294 9.03 -5.18 1.13
N LEU A 295 8.91 -3.92 0.71
CA LEU A 295 7.77 -3.43 -0.05
C LEU A 295 7.66 -4.15 -1.41
N GLU A 296 8.76 -4.34 -2.12
CA GLU A 296 8.80 -5.10 -3.38
C GLU A 296 8.44 -6.58 -3.18
N LEU A 297 8.93 -7.22 -2.11
CA LEU A 297 8.51 -8.57 -1.74
C LEU A 297 7.01 -8.63 -1.39
N LEU A 298 6.49 -7.67 -0.64
CA LEU A 298 5.06 -7.62 -0.32
C LEU A 298 4.22 -7.41 -1.58
N GLN A 299 4.62 -6.49 -2.47
CA GLN A 299 3.94 -6.25 -3.75
C GLN A 299 3.93 -7.50 -4.64
N ARG A 300 5.05 -8.19 -4.79
CA ARG A 300 5.16 -9.42 -5.60
C ARG A 300 4.37 -10.60 -5.05
N ASN A 301 4.09 -10.63 -3.75
CA ASN A 301 3.40 -11.74 -3.09
C ASN A 301 1.95 -11.43 -2.70
N ILE A 302 1.50 -10.17 -2.79
CA ILE A 302 0.14 -9.72 -2.42
C ILE A 302 -0.65 -9.20 -3.62
N VAL A 303 0.02 -8.68 -4.66
CA VAL A 303 -0.63 -8.27 -5.92
C VAL A 303 -0.38 -9.37 -6.95
N PRO A 304 -1.42 -9.91 -7.62
CA PRO A 304 -1.23 -10.89 -8.69
C PRO A 304 -0.30 -10.31 -9.75
N HIS A 305 0.77 -11.03 -10.05
CA HIS A 305 1.62 -10.71 -11.18
C HIS A 305 0.85 -11.06 -12.46
N PRO A 306 0.67 -10.12 -13.41
CA PRO A 306 0.06 -10.44 -14.70
C PRO A 306 1.12 -11.15 -15.54
N GLU A 307 1.39 -12.43 -15.29
CA GLU A 307 2.34 -13.19 -16.11
C GLU A 307 1.74 -13.70 -17.42
N ASP A 308 0.42 -13.65 -17.64
CA ASP A 308 -0.21 -14.22 -18.84
C ASP A 308 -1.26 -13.31 -19.52
N MET A 309 -0.93 -12.04 -19.78
CA MET A 309 -1.76 -11.17 -20.63
C MET A 309 -0.91 -10.54 -21.74
N GLU A 310 -0.79 -11.26 -22.85
CA GLU A 310 0.00 -10.93 -24.04
C GLU A 310 -0.56 -9.75 -24.87
N ASP A 311 -1.46 -8.90 -24.34
CA ASP A 311 -2.13 -7.88 -25.16
C ASP A 311 -2.63 -6.62 -24.40
N LEU A 312 -1.82 -6.08 -23.48
CA LEU A 312 -2.04 -4.74 -22.92
C LEU A 312 -0.76 -3.93 -22.96
N THR A 313 -0.83 -2.74 -23.56
CA THR A 313 0.12 -1.63 -23.40
C THR A 313 0.65 -1.59 -21.97
N TYR A 314 1.94 -1.90 -21.81
CA TYR A 314 2.67 -1.90 -20.54
C TYR A 314 2.22 -0.73 -19.64
N PRO A 315 2.05 -0.93 -18.31
CA PRO A 315 1.91 0.19 -17.40
C PRO A 315 3.12 1.08 -17.61
N ALA A 316 2.88 2.28 -18.13
CA ALA A 316 3.90 3.22 -18.54
C ALA A 316 4.97 3.33 -17.45
N ASN A 317 6.25 3.22 -17.85
CA ASN A 317 7.42 3.35 -16.96
C ASN A 317 7.22 4.43 -15.89
N THR A 318 6.81 4.06 -14.67
CA THR A 318 6.54 5.00 -13.58
C THR A 318 7.81 5.25 -12.76
N PHE A 319 8.00 6.50 -12.31
CA PHE A 319 9.11 6.87 -11.43
C PHE A 319 8.57 7.41 -10.11
N SER A 320 9.01 6.84 -8.99
CA SER A 320 8.72 7.40 -7.67
C SER A 320 9.73 8.49 -7.31
N ILE A 321 9.25 9.71 -7.11
CA ILE A 321 10.06 10.85 -6.69
C ILE A 321 9.81 11.10 -5.20
N LYS A 322 10.91 11.22 -4.43
CA LYS A 322 10.87 11.58 -3.00
C LYS A 322 11.33 13.03 -2.84
N GLU A 323 10.89 13.67 -1.76
CA GLU A 323 11.30 15.02 -1.41
C GLU A 323 12.84 15.12 -1.30
N VAL A 324 13.42 16.08 -2.02
CA VAL A 324 14.87 16.28 -2.05
C VAL A 324 15.28 17.19 -0.89
N LYS A 325 15.94 16.61 0.13
CA LYS A 325 16.29 17.29 1.39
C LYS A 325 17.44 18.30 1.27
N SER A 326 18.21 18.27 0.18
CA SER A 326 19.28 19.24 -0.07
C SER A 326 19.27 19.66 -1.53
N ASP A 327 19.05 20.95 -1.71
CA ASP A 327 19.12 21.67 -2.97
C ASP A 327 20.58 21.89 -3.44
N ARG A 328 21.55 21.92 -2.52
CA ARG A 328 22.99 22.15 -2.78
C ARG A 328 23.75 20.99 -3.44
N GLY A 329 23.07 20.07 -4.13
CA GLY A 329 23.70 18.92 -4.80
C GLY A 329 24.37 17.88 -3.89
N LYS A 330 24.34 18.05 -2.56
CA LYS A 330 24.89 17.08 -1.59
C LYS A 330 23.77 16.21 -1.00
N GLY A 331 23.55 15.04 -1.60
CA GLY A 331 22.55 14.06 -1.14
C GLY A 331 22.02 13.19 -2.27
N LYS A 332 21.06 12.30 -1.96
CA LYS A 332 20.30 11.57 -3.00
C LYS A 332 19.35 12.57 -3.69
N GLY A 333 19.72 13.01 -4.89
CA GLY A 333 18.88 13.83 -5.78
C GLY A 333 17.80 12.99 -6.47
N LEU A 334 17.43 13.38 -7.69
CA LEU A 334 16.46 12.62 -8.51
C LEU A 334 16.92 11.17 -8.79
N PRO A 335 15.97 10.23 -8.99
CA PRO A 335 16.28 8.86 -9.39
C PRO A 335 17.24 8.82 -10.57
N GLN A 336 18.28 8.00 -10.48
CA GLN A 336 19.27 7.88 -11.56
C GLN A 336 18.63 7.37 -12.86
N SER A 337 17.64 6.49 -12.76
CA SER A 337 16.87 5.99 -13.91
C SER A 337 16.09 7.10 -14.62
N LEU A 338 15.50 8.05 -13.87
CA LEU A 338 14.81 9.20 -14.45
C LEU A 338 15.77 10.13 -15.21
N ARG A 339 16.96 10.37 -14.65
CA ARG A 339 18.00 11.16 -15.31
C ARG A 339 18.56 10.47 -16.55
N ALA A 340 18.74 9.15 -16.49
CA ALA A 340 19.15 8.35 -17.64
C ALA A 340 18.10 8.40 -18.75
N LEU A 341 16.81 8.28 -18.42
CA LEU A 341 15.72 8.43 -19.37
C LEU A 341 15.77 9.80 -20.06
N ALA A 342 15.92 10.88 -19.29
CA ALA A 342 16.00 12.22 -19.85
C ALA A 342 17.15 12.39 -20.86
N ARG A 343 18.31 11.81 -20.56
CA ARG A 343 19.47 11.82 -21.49
C ARG A 343 19.16 11.08 -22.79
N VAL A 344 18.56 9.89 -22.71
CA VAL A 344 18.14 9.13 -23.90
C VAL A 344 17.11 9.92 -24.72
N LEU A 345 16.13 10.54 -24.05
CA LEU A 345 15.09 11.34 -24.72
C LEU A 345 15.63 12.64 -25.32
N SER A 346 16.75 13.17 -24.80
CA SER A 346 17.42 14.35 -25.36
C SER A 346 18.26 14.07 -26.60
N CYS A 347 18.50 12.81 -26.95
CA CYS A 347 19.22 12.46 -28.17
C CYS A 347 18.40 12.85 -29.40
N THR A 348 19.05 13.53 -30.33
CA THR A 348 18.50 14.06 -31.58
C THR A 348 19.04 13.38 -32.83
N THR A 349 20.11 12.58 -32.68
CA THR A 349 20.76 11.85 -33.77
C THR A 349 20.97 10.38 -33.42
N SER A 350 21.08 9.51 -34.42
CA SER A 350 21.42 8.09 -34.19
C SER A 350 22.79 7.91 -33.57
N GLN A 351 23.76 8.77 -33.94
CA GLN A 351 25.11 8.70 -33.40
C GLN A 351 25.13 8.94 -31.88
N GLU A 352 24.35 9.90 -31.37
CA GLU A 352 24.25 10.13 -29.91
C GLU A 352 23.69 8.89 -29.19
N LEU A 353 22.78 8.13 -29.81
CA LEU A 353 22.28 6.88 -29.25
C LEU A 353 23.33 5.77 -29.32
N ASP A 354 24.04 5.65 -30.44
CA ASP A 354 25.13 4.68 -30.61
C ASP A 354 26.25 4.92 -29.58
N ASP A 355 26.60 6.18 -29.31
CA ASP A 355 27.57 6.57 -28.30
C ASP A 355 27.12 6.16 -26.88
N LEU A 356 25.83 6.27 -26.57
CA LEU A 356 25.26 5.81 -25.29
C LEU A 356 25.31 4.28 -25.17
N VAL A 357 25.04 3.55 -26.25
CA VAL A 357 25.15 2.09 -26.31
C VAL A 357 26.60 1.64 -26.15
N GLU A 358 27.54 2.33 -26.79
CA GLU A 358 28.97 2.08 -26.65
C GLU A 358 29.43 2.33 -25.20
N GLU A 359 29.04 3.46 -24.60
CA GLU A 359 29.33 3.75 -23.19
C GLU A 359 28.77 2.66 -22.27
N ALA A 360 27.53 2.22 -22.48
CA ALA A 360 26.93 1.15 -21.68
C ALA A 360 27.72 -0.16 -21.81
N THR A 361 28.12 -0.52 -23.02
CA THR A 361 28.90 -1.74 -23.33
C THR A 361 30.28 -1.72 -22.66
N GLN A 362 30.92 -0.55 -22.61
CA GLN A 362 32.22 -0.37 -21.95
C GLN A 362 32.13 -0.33 -20.41
N ASN A 363 30.94 -0.24 -19.84
CA ASN A 363 30.71 -0.10 -18.41
C ASN A 363 29.87 -1.26 -17.84
N ASP A 364 28.74 -0.96 -17.19
CA ASP A 364 27.91 -1.93 -16.49
C ASP A 364 26.65 -2.35 -17.29
N GLY A 365 26.65 -2.12 -18.60
CA GLY A 365 25.54 -2.45 -19.50
C GLY A 365 24.31 -1.56 -19.37
N ARG A 366 24.35 -0.51 -18.54
CA ARG A 366 23.21 0.39 -18.28
C ARG A 366 23.31 1.67 -19.10
N LEU A 367 22.35 1.89 -19.99
CA LEU A 367 22.27 3.07 -20.86
C LEU A 367 22.17 4.38 -20.07
N ALA A 368 22.92 5.39 -20.54
CA ALA A 368 22.88 6.78 -20.10
C ALA A 368 22.94 6.98 -18.56
N ARG A 369 23.53 6.03 -17.84
CA ARG A 369 23.55 6.04 -16.37
C ARG A 369 24.40 7.18 -15.82
N ARG A 370 25.49 7.50 -16.52
CA ARG A 370 26.44 8.56 -16.16
C ARG A 370 26.06 9.88 -16.85
N PRO A 371 26.51 11.03 -16.32
CA PRO A 371 26.38 12.31 -17.02
C PRO A 371 26.98 12.26 -18.43
N LEU A 372 26.36 12.94 -19.39
CA LEU A 372 26.89 13.04 -20.74
C LEU A 372 28.23 13.79 -20.74
N LYS A 373 29.14 13.39 -21.64
CA LYS A 373 30.44 14.07 -21.82
C LYS A 373 30.26 15.50 -22.36
N ASP A 374 29.26 15.70 -23.21
CA ASP A 374 28.84 17.03 -23.64
C ASP A 374 27.97 17.68 -22.55
N ILE A 375 28.55 18.69 -21.89
CA ILE A 375 27.90 19.43 -20.80
C ILE A 375 26.63 20.12 -21.29
N SER A 376 26.61 20.64 -22.52
CA SER A 376 25.44 21.34 -23.06
C SER A 376 24.27 20.37 -23.22
N LYS A 377 24.55 19.15 -23.70
CA LYS A 377 23.56 18.07 -23.82
C LYS A 377 23.09 17.55 -22.46
N GLU A 378 23.98 17.47 -21.47
CA GLU A 378 23.60 17.10 -20.10
C GLU A 378 22.64 18.15 -19.51
N ILE A 379 22.92 19.45 -19.71
CA ILE A 379 22.03 20.54 -19.28
C ILE A 379 20.69 20.47 -20.01
N GLU A 380 20.70 20.28 -21.34
CA GLU A 380 19.48 20.15 -22.15
C GLU A 380 18.56 19.02 -21.66
N ALA A 381 19.12 17.83 -21.38
CA ALA A 381 18.38 16.71 -20.83
C ALA A 381 17.71 17.04 -19.48
N HIS A 382 18.39 17.78 -18.60
CA HIS A 382 17.86 18.14 -17.28
C HIS A 382 16.87 19.31 -17.34
N LEU A 383 17.03 20.24 -18.30
CA LEU A 383 16.04 21.28 -18.57
C LEU A 383 14.73 20.71 -19.13
N MET A 384 14.79 19.63 -19.91
CA MET A 384 13.60 18.89 -20.33
C MET A 384 12.80 18.37 -19.13
N LEU A 385 13.47 17.74 -18.14
CA LEU A 385 12.82 17.31 -16.90
C LEU A 385 12.26 18.49 -16.10
N LEU A 386 13.01 19.60 -16.02
CA LEU A 386 12.59 20.80 -15.31
C LEU A 386 11.30 21.36 -15.91
N SER A 387 11.20 21.42 -17.24
CA SER A 387 9.99 21.86 -17.94
C SER A 387 8.77 21.00 -17.58
N VAL A 388 8.93 19.67 -17.53
CA VAL A 388 7.86 18.75 -17.11
C VAL A 388 7.43 19.03 -15.67
N PHE A 389 8.38 19.22 -14.74
CA PHE A 389 8.03 19.52 -13.35
C PHE A 389 7.36 20.88 -13.17
N ILE A 390 7.78 21.91 -13.93
CA ILE A 390 7.11 23.22 -13.92
C ILE A 390 5.67 23.07 -14.36
N GLN A 391 5.40 22.35 -15.46
CA GLN A 391 4.04 22.07 -15.91
C GLN A 391 3.22 21.35 -14.82
N LEU A 392 3.76 20.28 -14.23
CA LEU A 392 3.07 19.57 -13.15
C LEU A 392 2.77 20.49 -11.96
N ILE A 393 3.71 21.36 -11.57
CA ILE A 393 3.54 22.36 -10.50
C ILE A 393 2.39 23.31 -10.83
N GLU A 394 2.33 23.83 -12.06
CA GLU A 394 1.28 24.73 -12.52
C GLU A 394 -0.10 24.06 -12.47
N GLU A 395 -0.22 22.81 -12.94
CA GLU A 395 -1.45 22.02 -12.89
C GLU A 395 -1.96 21.85 -11.45
N ARG A 396 -1.08 21.52 -10.49
CA ARG A 396 -1.46 21.39 -9.07
C ARG A 396 -1.89 22.73 -8.49
N ASN A 397 -1.15 23.81 -8.77
CA ASN A 397 -1.47 25.14 -8.28
C ASN A 397 -2.83 25.61 -8.79
N ALA A 398 -3.15 25.38 -10.07
CA ALA A 398 -4.43 25.77 -10.66
C ALA A 398 -5.62 25.15 -9.92
N ILE A 399 -5.54 23.86 -9.59
CA ILE A 399 -6.58 23.17 -8.81
C ILE A 399 -6.60 23.64 -7.35
N ILE A 400 -5.46 23.78 -6.69
CA ILE A 400 -5.42 24.31 -5.31
C ILE A 400 -6.09 25.69 -5.21
N MET A 401 -5.83 26.57 -6.18
CA MET A 401 -6.45 27.89 -6.22
C MET A 401 -7.96 27.83 -6.45
N SER A 402 -8.44 26.92 -7.30
CA SER A 402 -9.88 26.73 -7.52
C SER A 402 -10.58 26.14 -6.28
N LEU A 403 -9.89 25.27 -5.52
CA LEU A 403 -10.38 24.71 -4.26
C LEU A 403 -10.58 25.77 -3.16
N GLY A 404 -9.68 26.76 -3.08
CA GLY A 404 -9.71 27.85 -2.09
C GLY A 404 -10.90 28.80 -2.23
N SER A 405 -11.57 28.83 -3.39
CA SER A 405 -12.68 29.76 -3.66
C SER A 405 -14.05 29.27 -3.16
N CYS A 406 -14.18 28.03 -2.69
CA CYS A 406 -15.49 27.40 -2.43
C CYS A 406 -15.88 27.44 -0.94
N HIS A 407 -16.14 28.63 -0.40
CA HIS A 407 -16.77 28.82 0.92
C HIS A 407 -18.29 28.69 0.82
N SER A 408 -18.79 27.48 0.56
CA SER A 408 -20.22 27.21 0.73
C SER A 408 -20.51 26.86 2.20
N PRO A 409 -21.36 27.61 2.92
CA PRO A 409 -21.69 27.35 4.32
C PRO A 409 -22.47 26.04 4.57
N LEU A 410 -22.85 25.32 3.51
CA LEU A 410 -23.74 24.16 3.52
C LEU A 410 -23.05 22.87 3.06
N LEU A 411 -21.76 22.72 3.33
CA LEU A 411 -21.04 21.48 3.02
C LEU A 411 -21.38 20.40 4.04
N CYS A 412 -21.85 19.24 3.57
CA CYS A 412 -21.91 18.02 4.37
C CYS A 412 -20.51 17.72 4.94
N GLU A 413 -20.43 17.33 6.22
CA GLU A 413 -19.17 17.01 6.92
C GLU A 413 -18.26 16.07 6.11
N ARG A 414 -18.84 15.08 5.43
CA ARG A 414 -18.12 14.14 4.57
C ARG A 414 -17.40 14.83 3.42
N LEU A 415 -18.06 15.79 2.76
CA LEU A 415 -17.49 16.50 1.61
C LEU A 415 -16.40 17.48 2.07
N ALA A 416 -16.54 18.06 3.26
CA ALA A 416 -15.50 18.87 3.88
C ALA A 416 -14.22 18.05 4.17
N VAL A 417 -14.37 16.86 4.75
CA VAL A 417 -13.23 15.95 4.99
C VAL A 417 -12.54 15.56 3.68
N ARG A 418 -13.30 15.15 2.66
CA ARG A 418 -12.74 14.75 1.35
C ARG A 418 -12.01 15.91 0.66
N ARG A 419 -12.52 17.14 0.78
CA ARG A 419 -11.83 18.32 0.27
C ARG A 419 -10.49 18.58 0.98
N ILE A 420 -10.45 18.43 2.30
CA ILE A 420 -9.19 18.54 3.06
C ILE A 420 -8.21 17.46 2.60
N MET A 421 -8.67 16.22 2.41
CA MET A 421 -7.82 15.13 1.88
C MET A 421 -7.24 15.48 0.49
N ALA A 422 -8.06 16.02 -0.42
CA ALA A 422 -7.60 16.46 -1.73
C ALA A 422 -6.56 17.59 -1.62
N GLN A 423 -6.80 18.58 -0.76
CA GLN A 423 -5.85 19.67 -0.51
C GLN A 423 -4.53 19.13 0.05
N ASP A 424 -4.56 18.29 1.08
CA ASP A 424 -3.36 17.74 1.70
C ASP A 424 -2.53 16.90 0.72
N LEU A 425 -3.20 16.08 -0.10
CA LEU A 425 -2.58 15.31 -1.18
C LEU A 425 -1.83 16.24 -2.16
N LEU A 426 -2.54 17.22 -2.72
CA LEU A 426 -1.97 18.11 -3.74
C LEU A 426 -0.85 19.01 -3.18
N HIS A 427 -0.97 19.50 -1.94
CA HIS A 427 0.10 20.26 -1.29
C HIS A 427 1.32 19.36 -1.00
N GLY A 428 1.10 18.09 -0.67
CA GLY A 428 2.15 17.08 -0.50
C GLY A 428 2.93 16.85 -1.80
N GLU A 429 2.22 16.60 -2.91
CA GLU A 429 2.83 16.46 -4.24
C GLU A 429 3.58 17.71 -4.66
N LEU A 430 2.97 18.89 -4.48
CA LEU A 430 3.56 20.17 -4.84
C LEU A 430 4.88 20.42 -4.10
N ARG A 431 4.97 20.05 -2.82
CA ARG A 431 6.22 20.13 -2.05
C ARG A 431 7.32 19.27 -2.66
N ILE A 432 6.98 18.03 -3.04
CA ILE A 432 7.93 17.10 -3.68
C ILE A 432 8.40 17.68 -5.02
N LEU A 433 7.47 18.10 -5.89
CA LEU A 433 7.76 18.65 -7.20
C LEU A 433 8.65 19.91 -7.10
N LYS A 434 8.32 20.85 -6.21
CA LYS A 434 9.14 22.06 -5.98
C LYS A 434 10.55 21.73 -5.52
N SER A 435 10.70 20.76 -4.60
CA SER A 435 12.03 20.33 -4.14
C SER A 435 12.85 19.69 -5.27
N ALA A 436 12.18 18.97 -6.17
CA ALA A 436 12.80 18.30 -7.30
C ALA A 436 13.21 19.31 -8.40
N SER A 437 12.37 20.31 -8.69
CA SER A 437 12.70 21.43 -9.58
C SER A 437 13.90 22.24 -9.07
N ALA A 438 13.90 22.61 -7.79
CA ALA A 438 15.02 23.34 -7.19
C ALA A 438 16.35 22.55 -7.26
N TRP A 439 16.28 21.24 -7.10
CA TRP A 439 17.46 20.38 -7.27
C TRP A 439 17.95 20.36 -8.72
N LEU A 440 17.05 20.28 -9.71
CA LEU A 440 17.39 20.33 -11.13
C LEU A 440 18.03 21.67 -11.52
N GLU A 441 17.46 22.78 -11.06
CA GLU A 441 18.02 24.12 -11.28
C GLU A 441 19.45 24.22 -10.76
N ASN A 442 19.68 23.82 -9.51
CA ASN A 442 21.02 23.84 -8.92
C ASN A 442 21.99 22.86 -9.59
N TYR A 443 21.51 21.70 -10.05
CA TYR A 443 22.31 20.75 -10.81
C TYR A 443 22.80 21.37 -12.12
N CYS A 444 21.90 21.97 -12.91
CA CYS A 444 22.26 22.64 -14.16
C CYS A 444 23.21 23.83 -13.93
N VAL A 445 22.97 24.65 -12.90
CA VAL A 445 23.86 25.76 -12.53
C VAL A 445 25.25 25.25 -12.13
N SER A 446 25.36 24.11 -11.46
CA SER A 446 26.66 23.55 -11.06
C SER A 446 27.51 23.01 -12.22
N LEU A 447 26.90 22.82 -13.39
CA LEU A 447 27.57 22.36 -14.61
C LEU A 447 28.01 23.52 -15.51
N THR A 448 27.55 24.74 -15.24
CA THR A 448 27.93 25.98 -15.93
C THR A 448 29.09 26.64 -15.19
#